data_AF-A0A7V8NLD9-F1
#
_entry.id   AF-A0A7V8NLD9-F1
#
_cell.length_a   1.000
_cell.length_b   1.000
_cell.length_c   1.000
_cell.angle_alpha   90.00
_cell.angle_beta   90.00
_cell.angle_gamma   90.00
#
_symmetry.space_group_name_H-M   'P 1'
#
loop_
_entity.id
_entity.type
_entity.pdbx_description
1 polymer ?
#
loop_
_entity_poly.entity_id
_entity_poly.type
_entity_poly.pdbx_seq_one_letter_code
_entity_poly.pdbx_strand_id
1 'polypeptide(L)'
;MVDTTGFNGKAWLDAAGHPATEALRIVERYQRRDVGHLDVTLRIDDVKAYTRPWVVTLHLHLLPDTELLEFVCNENERDLRHLN
;
A
#
# COMPACT_ATOMS: atom_id res chain seq x y z
N MET A 1 8.85 -5.96 -13.45
CA MET A 1 9.45 -5.38 -12.23
C MET A 1 9.33 -3.89 -12.35
N VAL A 2 8.91 -3.22 -11.28
CA VAL A 2 8.76 -1.77 -11.23
C VAL A 2 9.61 -1.25 -10.08
N ASP A 3 10.26 -0.11 -10.29
CA ASP A 3 11.09 0.57 -9.30
C ASP A 3 10.55 1.99 -9.14
N THR A 4 9.98 2.26 -7.97
CA THR A 4 9.26 3.49 -7.68
C THR A 4 10.07 4.32 -6.70
N THR A 5 10.35 5.56 -7.07
CA THR A 5 11.12 6.56 -6.30
C THR A 5 10.50 7.94 -6.47
N GLY A 6 11.04 8.96 -5.79
CA GLY A 6 10.59 10.35 -5.96
C GLY A 6 9.33 10.69 -5.14
N PHE A 7 9.12 10.00 -4.02
CA PHE A 7 8.04 10.31 -3.08
C PHE A 7 8.27 11.69 -2.45
N ASN A 8 7.17 12.34 -2.06
CA ASN A 8 7.20 13.69 -1.47
C ASN A 8 7.12 13.69 0.07
N GLY A 9 7.15 12.51 0.70
CA GLY A 9 7.09 12.35 2.16
C GLY A 9 5.77 12.74 2.83
N LYS A 10 4.68 12.91 2.06
CA LYS A 10 3.37 13.35 2.60
C LYS A 10 2.37 12.21 2.82
N ALA A 11 2.61 11.05 2.21
CA ALA A 11 1.74 9.89 2.35
C ALA A 11 2.18 9.02 3.53
N TRP A 12 1.24 8.27 4.11
CA TRP A 12 1.55 7.14 4.97
C TRP A 12 1.94 5.93 4.11
N LEU A 13 2.79 5.06 4.64
CA LEU A 13 3.16 3.81 3.99
C LEU A 13 1.97 2.85 3.86
N ASP A 14 1.13 2.81 4.90
CA ASP A 14 -0.05 1.95 4.96
C ASP A 14 -1.16 2.55 5.86
N ALA A 15 -2.28 1.83 5.96
CA ALA A 15 -3.45 2.23 6.73
C ALA A 15 -3.22 2.29 8.26
N ALA A 16 -2.13 1.71 8.78
CA ALA A 16 -1.76 1.84 10.18
C ALA A 16 -1.01 3.15 10.47
N GLY A 17 -0.76 3.98 9.45
CA GLY A 17 -0.08 5.26 9.60
C GLY A 17 1.43 5.11 9.75
N HIS A 18 2.02 4.02 9.26
CA HIS A 18 3.48 3.88 9.26
C HIS A 18 4.12 4.98 8.39
N PRO A 19 5.24 5.58 8.83
CA PRO A 19 5.85 6.70 8.14
C PRO A 19 6.40 6.32 6.76
N ALA A 20 6.30 7.24 5.80
CA ALA A 20 7.00 7.18 4.53
C ALA A 20 7.63 8.55 4.23
N THR A 21 8.88 8.55 3.82
CA THR A 21 9.66 9.78 3.56
C THR A 21 9.97 9.93 2.08
N GLU A 22 10.58 11.06 1.72
CA GLU A 22 11.15 11.29 0.38
C GLU A 22 12.32 10.34 0.03
N ALA A 23 12.89 9.65 1.03
CA ALA A 23 13.91 8.63 0.82
C ALA A 23 13.33 7.25 0.48
N LEU A 24 11.99 7.10 0.48
CA LEU A 24 11.34 5.84 0.15
C LEU A 24 11.67 5.40 -1.29
N ARG A 25 12.03 4.12 -1.42
CA ARG A 25 12.10 3.38 -2.67
C ARG A 25 11.33 2.08 -2.49
N ILE A 26 10.44 1.80 -3.44
CA ILE A 26 9.68 0.56 -3.49
C ILE A 26 10.06 -0.18 -4.76
N VAL A 27 10.47 -1.44 -4.61
CA VAL A 27 10.73 -2.33 -5.74
C VAL A 27 9.69 -3.43 -5.77
N GLU A 28 8.95 -3.50 -6.87
CA GLU A 28 7.79 -4.37 -7.04
C GLU A 28 8.05 -5.44 -8.10
N ARG A 29 7.84 -6.70 -7.72
CA ARG A 29 7.84 -7.84 -8.64
C ARG A 29 6.45 -8.46 -8.69
N TYR A 30 5.85 -8.36 -9.87
CA TYR A 30 4.57 -8.95 -10.21
C TYR A 30 4.79 -10.33 -10.85
N GLN A 31 4.11 -11.36 -10.32
CA GLN A 31 4.12 -12.71 -10.86
C GLN A 31 2.70 -13.25 -10.92
N ARG A 32 2.15 -13.35 -12.13
CA ARG A 32 0.88 -14.04 -12.36
C ARG A 32 1.14 -15.55 -12.33
N ARG A 33 0.62 -16.25 -11.32
CA ARG A 33 0.77 -17.71 -11.20
C ARG A 33 -0.16 -18.44 -12.17
N ASP A 34 -1.38 -17.95 -12.28
CA ASP A 34 -2.41 -18.43 -13.20
C ASP A 34 -3.44 -17.32 -13.43
N VAL A 35 -4.57 -17.64 -14.08
CA VAL A 35 -5.57 -16.64 -14.45
C VAL A 35 -6.11 -15.87 -13.23
N GLY A 36 -6.25 -16.54 -12.09
CA GLY A 36 -6.90 -16.00 -10.88
C GLY A 36 -5.95 -15.60 -9.75
N HIS A 37 -4.64 -15.82 -9.88
CA HIS A 37 -3.69 -15.56 -8.80
C HIS A 37 -2.51 -14.68 -9.25
N LEU A 38 -2.29 -13.58 -8.54
CA LEU A 38 -1.18 -12.66 -8.74
C LEU A 38 -0.42 -12.49 -7.43
N ASP A 39 0.87 -12.81 -7.45
CA ASP A 39 1.77 -12.51 -6.35
C ASP A 39 2.48 -11.17 -6.65
N VAL A 40 2.50 -10.29 -5.65
CA VAL A 40 3.22 -9.01 -5.70
C VAL A 40 4.22 -8.99 -4.55
N THR A 41 5.49 -9.14 -4.88
CA THR A 41 6.59 -9.00 -3.91
C THR A 41 7.07 -7.56 -3.90
N LEU A 42 6.98 -6.92 -2.74
CA LEU A 42 7.39 -5.55 -2.48
C LEU A 42 8.64 -5.58 -1.61
N ARG A 43 9.73 -4.95 -2.06
CA ARG A 43 10.84 -4.57 -1.19
C ARG A 43 10.68 -3.09 -0.85
N ILE A 44 10.60 -2.79 0.45
CA ILE A 44 10.46 -1.44 0.99
C ILE A 44 11.81 -1.01 1.57
N ASP A 45 12.29 0.16 1.14
CA ASP A 45 13.56 0.73 1.55
C ASP A 45 13.37 2.23 1.83
N ASP A 46 13.41 2.63 3.10
CA ASP A 46 13.35 4.03 3.51
C ASP A 46 14.25 4.23 4.73
N VAL A 47 15.48 4.67 4.45
CA VAL A 47 16.55 4.83 5.44
C VAL A 47 16.31 5.94 6.46
N LYS A 48 15.35 6.83 6.22
CA LYS A 48 15.01 7.92 7.15
C LYS A 48 13.95 7.50 8.16
N ALA A 49 13.12 6.51 7.83
CA ALA A 49 12.07 6.01 8.71
C ALA A 49 12.41 4.66 9.36
N TYR A 50 13.20 3.79 8.73
CA TYR A 50 13.40 2.41 9.17
C TYR A 50 14.87 1.99 9.23
N THR A 51 15.18 1.05 10.12
CA THR A 51 16.55 0.62 10.41
C THR A 51 17.13 -0.32 9.35
N ARG A 52 16.28 -0.99 8.57
CA ARG A 52 16.70 -1.87 7.48
C ARG A 52 15.56 -2.06 6.48
N PRO A 53 15.87 -2.36 5.21
CA PRO A 53 14.87 -2.77 4.23
C PRO A 53 14.19 -4.08 4.62
N TRP A 54 12.95 -4.26 4.19
CA TRP A 54 12.22 -5.51 4.35
C TRP A 54 11.40 -5.86 3.12
N VAL A 55 10.89 -7.08 3.08
CA VAL A 55 10.12 -7.61 1.97
C VAL A 55 8.77 -8.09 2.48
N VAL A 56 7.72 -7.77 1.75
CA VAL A 56 6.37 -8.32 1.94
C VAL A 56 5.90 -8.90 0.61
N THR A 57 5.15 -9.99 0.65
CA THR A 57 4.49 -10.55 -0.54
C THR A 57 2.99 -10.50 -0.33
N LEU A 58 2.29 -9.89 -1.28
CA LEU A 58 0.85 -9.87 -1.35
C LEU A 58 0.40 -10.99 -2.29
N HIS A 59 -0.59 -11.76 -1.84
CA HIS A 59 -1.25 -12.77 -2.65
C HIS A 59 -2.63 -12.26 -3.03
N LEU A 60 -2.76 -11.81 -4.27
CA LEU A 60 -4.00 -11.25 -4.81
C LEU A 60 -4.77 -12.37 -5.51
N HIS A 61 -6.05 -12.48 -5.16
CA HIS A 61 -6.99 -13.43 -5.73
C HIS A 61 -8.00 -12.69 -6.58
N LEU A 62 -8.22 -13.17 -7.81
CA LEU A 62 -9.34 -12.76 -8.63
C LEU A 62 -10.62 -13.30 -7.99
N LEU A 63 -11.57 -12.41 -7.70
CA LEU A 63 -12.91 -12.76 -7.26
C LEU A 63 -13.84 -12.55 -8.45
N PRO A 64 -14.07 -13.58 -9.31
CA PRO A 64 -15.04 -13.46 -10.40
C PRO A 64 -16.46 -13.39 -9.82
N ASP A 65 -17.38 -12.81 -10.60
CA ASP A 65 -18.80 -12.74 -10.27
C ASP A 65 -19.10 -12.03 -8.92
N THR A 66 -18.22 -11.12 -8.51
CA THR A 66 -18.42 -10.22 -7.37
C THR A 66 -18.55 -8.77 -7.84
N GLU A 67 -19.12 -7.91 -6.98
CA GLU A 67 -19.18 -6.47 -7.22
C GLU A 67 -18.09 -5.76 -6.43
N LEU A 68 -17.53 -4.70 -7.03
CA LEU A 68 -16.63 -3.81 -6.32
C LEU A 68 -17.46 -3.01 -5.30
N LEU A 69 -17.26 -3.28 -4.01
CA LEU A 69 -17.90 -2.50 -2.95
C LEU A 69 -17.41 -1.05 -3.00
N GLU A 70 -18.34 -0.10 -2.91
CA GLU A 70 -18.00 1.30 -2.72
C GLU A 70 -17.36 1.48 -1.34
N PHE A 71 -16.17 2.06 -1.32
CA PHE A 71 -15.52 2.48 -0.08
C PHE A 71 -15.46 4.00 -0.05
N VAL A 72 -16.25 4.58 0.84
CA VAL A 72 -16.14 6.01 1.17
C VAL A 72 -15.14 6.12 2.30
N CYS A 73 -13.93 6.56 1.98
CA CYS A 73 -13.02 7.01 3.01
C CYS A 73 -13.54 8.35 3.57
N ASN A 74 -13.68 8.45 4.90
CA ASN A 74 -14.03 9.71 5.55
C ASN A 74 -12.76 10.45 6.00
N GLU A 75 -11.78 10.71 5.10
CA GLU A 75 -10.49 11.30 5.52
C GLU A 75 -10.58 12.72 6.11
N ASN A 76 -11.76 13.33 6.08
CA ASN A 76 -12.09 14.58 6.76
C ASN A 76 -13.44 14.49 7.47
N GLU A 77 -13.70 13.36 8.14
CA GLU A 77 -14.85 13.21 9.03
C GLU A 77 -14.85 14.33 10.09
N ARG A 78 -15.93 15.09 10.17
CA ARG A 78 -16.14 16.13 11.19
C ARG A 78 -17.37 15.88 12.05
N ASP A 79 -18.24 14.95 11.65
CA ASP A 79 -19.53 14.68 12.26
C ASP A 79 -19.42 13.90 13.58
N LEU A 80 -18.32 13.18 13.82
CA LEU A 80 -18.00 12.56 15.12
C LEU A 80 -18.07 13.56 16.27
N ARG A 81 -17.78 14.84 16.01
CA ARG A 81 -17.85 15.92 17.02
C ARG A 81 -19.27 16.41 17.32
N HIS A 82 -20.24 16.03 16.49
CA HIS A 82 -21.62 16.52 16.51
C HIS A 82 -22.66 15.45 16.93
N LEU A 83 -22.22 14.24 17.26
CA LEU A 83 -23.06 13.09 17.65
C LEU A 83 -23.30 12.95 19.18
N ASN A 84 -23.41 14.07 19.91
CA ASN A 84 -23.76 14.09 21.34
C ASN A 84 -25.20 14.56 21.58
#